data_AF-A0A318KQU8-F1
#
_entry.id   AF-A0A318KQU8-F1
#
_cell.length_a   1.000
_cell.length_b   1.000
_cell.length_c   1.000
_cell.angle_alpha   90.00
_cell.angle_beta   90.00
_cell.angle_gamma   90.00
#
_symmetry.space_group_name_H-M   'P 1'
#
loop_
_entity.id
_entity.type
_entity.pdbx_description
1 polymer ?
#
loop_
_entity_poly.entity_id
_entity_poly.type
_entity_poly.pdbx_seq_one_letter_code
_entity_poly.pdbx_strand_id
1 'polypeptide(L)'
;MSRAKIRLTLIKKLGNGQCHYNHQVGDCFDFDTDRGKLCPMAMHVAFPYVDILRYGGQIPGNPHNECVFSCPDVDILNVFKIEKIDE
;
A
#
# COMPACT_ATOMS: atom_id res chain seq x y z
N MET A 1 -3.22 21.29 9.31
CA MET A 1 -3.53 20.63 8.04
C MET A 1 -4.27 19.34 8.36
N SER A 2 -5.40 19.05 7.72
CA SER A 2 -6.05 17.73 7.88
C SER A 2 -5.08 16.63 7.44
N ARG A 3 -5.12 15.50 8.13
CA ARG A 3 -4.31 14.32 7.78
C ARG A 3 -4.81 13.81 6.43
N ALA A 4 -3.99 13.88 5.39
CA ALA A 4 -4.39 13.40 4.06
C ALA A 4 -4.82 11.92 4.11
N LYS A 5 -5.90 11.61 3.40
CA LYS A 5 -6.43 10.24 3.27
C LYS A 5 -5.55 9.44 2.34
N ILE A 6 -5.32 8.18 2.70
CA ILE A 6 -4.41 7.29 1.99
C ILE A 6 -5.14 5.99 1.70
N ARG A 7 -5.17 5.60 0.43
CA ARG A 7 -5.72 4.34 -0.04
C ARG A 7 -4.60 3.42 -0.48
N LEU A 8 -4.71 2.14 -0.12
CA LEU A 8 -3.86 1.07 -0.62
C LEU A 8 -4.71 0.10 -1.44
N THR A 9 -4.30 -0.19 -2.67
CA THR A 9 -5.01 -1.09 -3.57
C THR A 9 -4.06 -2.20 -4.01
N LEU A 10 -4.41 -3.46 -3.81
CA LEU A 10 -3.64 -4.58 -4.34
C LEU A 10 -3.88 -4.68 -5.86
N ILE A 11 -2.89 -4.32 -6.66
CA ILE A 11 -3.03 -4.21 -8.12
C ILE A 11 -2.49 -5.42 -8.88
N LYS A 12 -1.58 -6.19 -8.28
CA LYS A 12 -0.96 -7.34 -8.93
C LYS A 12 -0.40 -8.31 -7.90
N LYS A 13 -0.35 -9.59 -8.26
CA LYS A 13 0.38 -10.63 -7.53
C LYS A 13 1.44 -11.24 -8.45
N LEU A 14 2.67 -11.37 -7.96
CA LEU A 14 3.75 -12.10 -8.62
C LEU A 14 4.05 -13.37 -7.81
N GLY A 15 4.46 -14.44 -8.48
CA GLY A 15 4.70 -15.74 -7.86
C GLY A 15 3.45 -16.63 -7.78
N ASN A 16 3.68 -17.93 -7.63
CA ASN A 16 2.64 -18.97 -7.76
C ASN A 16 2.02 -19.40 -6.42
N GLY A 17 2.57 -18.98 -5.27
CA GLY A 17 2.03 -19.35 -3.96
C GLY A 17 0.77 -18.58 -3.57
N GLN A 18 0.22 -18.84 -2.38
CA GLN A 18 -0.97 -18.16 -1.83
C GLN A 18 -0.60 -17.18 -0.71
N CYS A 19 -1.19 -15.97 -0.73
CA CYS A 19 -1.02 -15.02 0.37
C CYS A 19 -1.52 -15.63 1.70
N HIS A 20 -0.66 -15.71 2.71
CA HIS A 20 -1.02 -16.25 4.03
C HIS A 20 -2.12 -15.45 4.75
N TYR A 21 -2.31 -14.19 4.36
CA TYR A 21 -3.36 -13.32 4.88
C TYR A 21 -4.59 -13.25 3.97
N ASN A 22 -4.62 -14.04 2.89
CA ASN A 22 -5.70 -14.16 1.91
C ASN A 22 -6.04 -12.87 1.14
N HIS A 23 -5.08 -11.94 1.00
CA HIS A 23 -5.24 -10.76 0.14
C HIS A 23 -5.36 -11.15 -1.34
N GLN A 24 -6.22 -10.44 -2.07
CA GLN A 24 -6.54 -10.65 -3.48
C GLN A 24 -6.39 -9.36 -4.29
N VAL A 25 -6.13 -9.51 -5.60
CA VAL A 25 -6.08 -8.37 -6.53
C VAL A 25 -7.45 -7.70 -6.55
N GLY A 26 -7.47 -6.39 -6.35
CA GLY A 26 -8.68 -5.58 -6.20
C GLY A 26 -8.98 -5.18 -4.75
N ASP A 27 -8.37 -5.82 -3.75
CA ASP A 27 -8.55 -5.43 -2.36
C ASP A 27 -8.10 -3.98 -2.14
N CYS A 28 -8.94 -3.19 -1.48
CA CYS A 28 -8.71 -1.79 -1.19
C CYS A 28 -8.79 -1.55 0.33
N PHE A 29 -7.85 -0.78 0.86
CA PHE A 29 -7.74 -0.48 2.28
C PHE A 29 -7.60 1.02 2.48
N ASP A 30 -8.40 1.58 3.37
CA ASP A 30 -8.14 2.89 3.94
C ASP A 30 -7.06 2.76 5.03
N PHE A 31 -5.97 3.51 4.92
CA PHE A 31 -4.83 3.35 5.81
C PHE A 31 -5.14 3.66 7.28
N ASP A 32 -6.13 4.49 7.59
CA ASP A 32 -6.41 4.89 8.97
C ASP A 32 -7.46 3.97 9.62
N THR A 33 -8.41 3.46 8.85
CA THR A 33 -9.56 2.68 9.34
C THR A 33 -9.45 1.17 9.09
N ASP A 34 -8.68 0.73 8.10
CA ASP A 34 -8.57 -0.70 7.72
C ASP A 34 -7.24 -1.35 8.12
N ARG A 35 -6.46 -0.75 9.04
CA ARG A 35 -5.14 -1.29 9.46
C ARG A 35 -5.20 -2.74 9.95
N GLY A 36 -6.28 -3.12 10.61
CA GLY A 36 -6.48 -4.49 11.10
C GLY A 36 -6.85 -5.50 10.01
N LYS A 37 -7.23 -5.04 8.81
CA LYS A 37 -7.53 -5.89 7.65
C LYS A 37 -6.30 -6.10 6.78
N LEU A 38 -5.37 -5.14 6.73
CA LEU A 38 -4.12 -5.28 5.99
C LEU A 38 -3.14 -6.21 6.72
N CYS A 39 -2.41 -7.03 5.97
CA CYS A 39 -1.38 -7.90 6.54
C CYS A 39 -0.30 -7.04 7.25
N PRO A 40 0.11 -7.38 8.50
CA PRO A 40 1.13 -6.62 9.21
C PRO A 40 2.45 -6.45 8.45
N MET A 41 2.85 -7.45 7.68
CA MET A 41 4.07 -7.38 6.84
C MET A 41 3.92 -6.36 5.70
N ALA A 42 2.77 -6.33 5.03
CA ALA A 42 2.49 -5.34 3.99
C ALA A 42 2.40 -3.92 4.60
N MET A 43 1.75 -3.80 5.76
CA MET A 43 1.64 -2.54 6.50
C MET A 43 3.00 -1.97 6.92
N HIS A 44 3.92 -2.84 7.37
CA HIS A 44 5.27 -2.43 7.77
C HIS A 44 6.06 -1.82 6.61
N VAL A 45 5.96 -2.41 5.41
CA VAL A 45 6.60 -1.86 4.20
C VAL A 45 5.88 -0.61 3.71
N ALA A 46 4.55 -0.57 3.79
CA ALA A 46 3.76 0.58 3.35
C ALA A 46 4.04 1.85 4.17
N PHE A 47 4.23 1.70 5.48
CA PHE A 47 4.33 2.80 6.45
C PHE A 47 5.23 3.97 6.00
N PRO A 48 6.51 3.77 5.60
CA PRO A 48 7.37 4.87 5.17
C PRO A 48 6.84 5.60 3.92
N TYR A 49 6.30 4.88 2.93
CA TYR A 49 5.72 5.51 1.74
C TYR A 49 4.49 6.34 2.08
N VAL A 50 3.64 5.81 2.96
CA VAL A 50 2.44 6.49 3.43
C VAL A 50 2.79 7.79 4.14
N ASP A 51 3.77 7.77 5.04
CA ASP A 51 4.17 8.97 5.77
C ASP A 51 4.77 10.03 4.84
N ILE A 52 5.62 9.64 3.87
CA ILE A 52 6.16 10.57 2.88
C ILE A 52 5.01 11.26 2.12
N LEU A 53 4.09 10.49 1.52
CA LEU A 53 2.99 11.05 0.74
C LEU A 53 2.05 11.90 1.60
N ARG A 54 1.68 11.38 2.78
CA ARG A 54 0.75 12.03 3.70
C ARG A 54 1.23 13.41 4.17
N TYR A 55 2.52 13.57 4.40
CA TYR A 55 3.09 14.83 4.87
C TYR A 55 3.66 15.70 3.75
N GLY A 56 3.25 15.45 2.50
CA GLY A 56 3.52 16.32 1.35
C GLY A 56 4.85 16.06 0.64
N GLY A 57 5.53 14.96 0.96
CA GLY A 57 6.68 14.48 0.21
C GLY A 57 6.30 13.74 -1.07
N GLN A 58 7.30 13.46 -1.89
CA GLN A 58 7.16 12.77 -3.18
C GLN A 58 8.09 11.56 -3.21
N ILE A 59 7.60 10.42 -3.69
CA ILE A 59 8.44 9.24 -3.91
C ILE A 59 9.20 9.39 -5.23
N PRO A 60 10.53 9.28 -5.24
CA PRO A 60 11.31 9.36 -6.47
C PRO A 60 10.86 8.34 -7.52
N GLY A 61 10.77 8.77 -8.78
CA GLY A 61 10.40 7.91 -9.90
C GLY A 61 8.94 7.44 -9.95
N ASN A 62 8.09 7.91 -9.03
CA ASN A 62 6.65 7.62 -9.03
C ASN A 62 5.83 8.86 -9.42
N PRO A 63 4.60 8.68 -9.96
CA PRO A 63 3.68 9.79 -10.21
C PRO A 63 3.38 10.61 -8.97
N HIS A 64 2.89 11.84 -9.16
CA HIS A 64 2.52 12.69 -8.04
C HIS A 64 1.45 12.02 -7.17
N ASN A 65 1.58 12.12 -5.84
CA ASN A 65 0.65 11.55 -4.85
C ASN A 65 0.47 10.02 -4.92
N GLU A 66 1.34 9.30 -5.62
CA GLU A 66 1.24 7.85 -5.78
C GLU A 66 2.57 7.15 -5.54
N CYS A 67 2.51 5.87 -5.18
CA CYS A 67 3.62 4.96 -5.36
C CYS A 67 3.18 3.50 -5.48
N VAL A 68 4.09 2.65 -5.94
CA VAL A 68 3.89 1.20 -5.95
C VAL A 68 4.96 0.50 -5.11
N PHE A 69 4.54 -0.46 -4.30
CA PHE A 69 5.44 -1.30 -3.51
C PHE A 69 4.93 -2.74 -3.45
N SER A 70 5.74 -3.69 -2.99
CA SER A 70 5.29 -5.06 -2.72
C SER A 70 5.39 -5.40 -1.24
N CYS A 71 4.56 -6.32 -0.77
CA CYS A 71 4.82 -6.98 0.51
C CYS A 71 6.18 -7.72 0.48
N PRO A 72 6.81 -7.99 1.63
CA PRO A 72 8.17 -8.52 1.69
C PRO A 72 8.26 -10.05 1.56
N ASP A 73 7.19 -10.71 1.10
CA ASP A 73 7.17 -12.16 0.89
C ASP A 73 7.78 -12.47 -0.49
N VAL A 74 8.98 -13.06 -0.49
CA VAL A 74 9.78 -13.29 -1.70
C VAL A 74 9.20 -14.36 -2.63
N ASP A 75 8.42 -15.30 -2.10
CA ASP A 75 7.77 -16.34 -2.89
C ASP A 75 6.50 -15.81 -3.56
N ILE A 76 5.90 -14.77 -2.96
CA ILE A 76 4.62 -14.20 -3.38
C ILE A 76 4.60 -12.69 -3.15
N LEU A 77 4.90 -11.93 -4.20
CA LEU A 77 4.89 -10.47 -4.12
C LEU A 77 3.49 -9.94 -4.46
N ASN A 78 2.70 -9.64 -3.44
CA ASN A 78 1.53 -8.79 -3.61
C ASN A 78 1.98 -7.34 -3.77
N VAL A 79 1.67 -6.76 -4.93
CA VAL A 79 2.02 -5.42 -5.34
C VAL A 79 0.84 -4.50 -5.07
N PHE A 80 1.07 -3.46 -4.28
CA PHE A 80 0.09 -2.48 -3.86
C PHE A 80 0.40 -1.13 -4.49
N LYS A 81 -0.65 -0.43 -4.96
CA LYS A 81 -0.62 1.00 -5.25
C LYS A 81 -1.03 1.76 -3.99
N ILE A 82 -0.25 2.76 -3.60
CA ILE A 82 -0.64 3.76 -2.61
C ILE A 82 -1.08 5.01 -3.35
N GLU A 83 -2.22 5.55 -2.96
CA GLU A 83 -2.77 6.80 -3.49
C GLU A 83 -3.05 7.74 -2.31
N LYS A 84 -2.48 8.94 -2.34
CA LYS A 84 -2.94 10.05 -1.52
C LYS A 84 -4.17 10.65 -2.19
N ILE A 85 -5.28 10.63 -1.47
CA ILE A 85 -6.54 11.20 -1.93
C ILE A 85 -6.53 12.67 -1.54
N ASP A 86 -6.43 13.55 -2.55
CA ASP A 86 -6.60 14.98 -2.34
C ASP A 86 -8.07 15.27 -1.97
N GLU A 87 -8.28 16.09 -0.94
CA GLU A 87 -9.61 16.61 -0.54
C GLU A 87 -9.96 17.86 -1.35
#